data_AF-A0A1E5JWA7-F1
#
_entry.id   AF-A0A1E5JWA7-F1
#
_cell.length_a   1.000
_cell.length_b   1.000
_cell.length_c   1.000
_cell.angle_alpha   90.00
_cell.angle_beta   90.00
_cell.angle_gamma   90.00
#
_symmetry.space_group_name_H-M   'P 1'
#
loop_
_entity.id
_entity.type
_entity.pdbx_description
1 polymer ?
#
loop_
_entity_poly.entity_id
_entity_poly.type
_entity_poly.pdbx_seq_one_letter_code
_entity_poly.pdbx_strand_id
1 'polypeptide(L)'
;MPSVSPVVYNYADLFSWQAELTPIQLQISEYSQFIKEKRQNLVPLHKQLSALNSSISLIEQQMDMNLGMPSNIIYPRIDYYGSSIQVLNSYKLQFRLDSLLKERDALKRRMGPYEREISEAQASLYELNSRRAWLNEHIPAAQLFLQTLQENPLASVQALSNKIWDTLIHYEDTHLTGLSPQVRIGLLAVRNLNQLTSYPEGYIPDYTNQIHRANYLRLCGFLWDIYLKVQQEKKDAEFERILGSLIESTHVAQYGDLPYPMQTNYNASAWFASNVQTMPGYFAIQEQYLPIVEEQILNNGFAFIAQNKPDRPTSLQKHIINAVNLIDAEVKMKKQKNEEIDYHFYARAVFILNDVLVNPTDKQAAKRLGEIAEYASGNSSVGKQVLGGLLIVFGALLISASVVGFITTFGSSSVLSAWGFALGLSLFETEFVFGIASSLAAAAGISLTFFAGPRAMESGGRKGLSQELMDIKEGIENYDEPPPYSVTVLN
;
A
#
# COMPACT_ATOMS: atom_id res chain seq x y z
N MET A 1 -13.39 -5.07 -12.15
CA MET A 1 -13.40 -3.79 -11.40
C MET A 1 -13.83 -2.69 -12.35
N PRO A 2 -14.41 -1.57 -11.89
CA PRO A 2 -14.69 -0.45 -12.79
C PRO A 2 -13.40 0.00 -13.47
N SER A 3 -13.48 0.36 -14.75
CA SER A 3 -12.35 0.93 -15.48
C SER A 3 -11.87 2.19 -14.78
N VAL A 4 -10.57 2.32 -14.52
CA VAL A 4 -9.96 3.58 -14.05
C VAL A 4 -10.40 4.71 -14.99
N SER A 5 -10.89 5.80 -14.41
CA SER A 5 -11.39 6.96 -15.16
C SER A 5 -10.86 8.24 -14.50
N PRO A 6 -9.68 8.74 -14.90
CA PRO A 6 -9.11 9.94 -14.31
C PRO A 6 -10.04 11.15 -14.53
N VAL A 7 -10.12 12.05 -13.54
CA VAL A 7 -10.72 13.37 -13.73
C VAL A 7 -9.78 14.16 -14.63
N VAL A 8 -10.24 14.49 -15.84
CA VAL A 8 -9.44 15.23 -16.82
C VAL A 8 -9.51 16.72 -16.51
N TYR A 9 -8.34 17.34 -16.36
CA TYR A 9 -8.25 18.79 -16.18
C TYR A 9 -8.08 19.47 -17.52
N ASN A 10 -9.02 20.35 -17.87
CA ASN A 10 -8.94 21.20 -19.04
C ASN A 10 -9.60 22.56 -18.75
N TYR A 11 -9.33 23.57 -19.58
CA TYR A 11 -9.86 24.91 -19.35
C TYR A 11 -11.38 24.99 -19.42
N ALA A 12 -12.03 24.23 -20.31
CA ALA A 12 -13.49 24.25 -20.44
C ALA A 12 -14.19 23.75 -19.17
N ASP A 13 -13.72 22.62 -18.63
CA ASP A 13 -14.22 22.05 -17.38
C ASP A 13 -13.89 22.96 -16.20
N LEU A 14 -12.68 23.54 -16.14
CA LEU A 14 -12.31 24.49 -15.09
C LEU A 14 -13.25 25.71 -15.07
N PHE A 15 -13.54 26.32 -16.23
CA PHE A 15 -14.48 27.44 -16.32
C PHE A 15 -15.89 27.02 -15.91
N SER A 16 -16.33 25.83 -16.32
CA SER A 16 -17.62 25.26 -15.92
C SER A 16 -17.72 25.08 -14.40
N TRP A 17 -16.70 24.48 -13.78
CA TRP A 17 -16.61 24.26 -12.34
C TRP A 17 -16.59 25.56 -11.54
N GLN A 18 -15.87 26.57 -12.01
CA GLN A 18 -15.86 27.90 -11.40
C GLN A 18 -17.24 28.58 -11.47
N ALA A 19 -17.93 28.44 -12.60
CA ALA A 19 -19.28 28.98 -12.78
C ALA A 19 -20.32 28.25 -11.90
N GLU A 20 -20.12 26.95 -11.64
CA GLU A 20 -21.00 26.11 -10.81
C GLU A 20 -20.94 26.48 -9.31
N LEU A 21 -19.82 27.01 -8.84
CA LEU A 21 -19.54 27.21 -7.41
C LEU A 21 -20.49 28.23 -6.74
N THR A 22 -20.79 29.34 -7.42
CA THR A 22 -21.68 30.39 -6.87
C THR A 22 -23.13 29.92 -6.75
N PRO A 23 -23.75 29.32 -7.80
CA PRO A 23 -25.07 28.71 -7.69
C PRO A 23 -25.18 27.68 -6.56
N ILE A 24 -24.18 26.81 -6.38
CA ILE A 24 -24.19 25.80 -5.30
C ILE A 24 -24.19 26.47 -3.92
N GLN A 25 -23.38 27.51 -3.71
CA GLN A 25 -23.34 28.23 -2.44
C GLN A 25 -24.69 28.91 -2.13
N LEU A 26 -25.34 29.46 -3.14
CA LEU A 26 -26.68 30.02 -3.02
C LEU A 26 -27.70 28.94 -2.63
N GLN A 27 -27.75 27.83 -3.36
CA GLN A 27 -28.66 26.71 -3.08
C GLN A 27 -28.45 26.13 -1.68
N ILE A 28 -27.20 25.98 -1.22
CA ILE A 28 -26.90 25.55 0.15
C ILE A 28 -27.51 26.51 1.17
N SER A 29 -27.41 27.82 0.92
CA SER A 29 -27.96 28.84 1.81
C SER A 29 -29.50 28.79 1.82
N GLU A 30 -30.12 28.66 0.65
CA GLU A 30 -31.57 28.56 0.48
C GLU A 30 -32.14 27.31 1.17
N TYR A 31 -31.57 26.13 0.94
CA TYR A 31 -32.03 24.89 1.60
C TYR A 31 -31.80 24.92 3.12
N SER A 32 -30.70 25.53 3.58
CA SER A 32 -30.44 25.69 5.02
C SER A 32 -31.49 26.60 5.67
N GLN A 33 -31.86 27.70 5.01
CA GLN A 33 -32.93 28.58 5.46
C GLN A 33 -34.29 27.88 5.42
N PHE A 34 -34.61 27.18 4.33
CA PHE A 34 -35.85 26.42 4.18
C PHE A 34 -36.03 25.40 5.31
N ILE A 35 -34.99 24.61 5.62
CA ILE A 35 -35.02 23.66 6.74
C ILE A 35 -35.28 24.39 8.06
N LYS A 36 -34.63 25.54 8.29
CA LYS A 36 -34.83 26.35 9.49
C LYS A 36 -36.28 26.82 9.61
N GLU A 37 -36.88 27.29 8.52
CA GLU A 37 -38.28 27.72 8.48
C GLU A 37 -39.25 26.55 8.73
N LYS A 38 -39.04 25.40 8.10
CA LYS A 38 -39.87 24.20 8.33
C LYS A 38 -39.75 23.68 9.76
N ARG A 39 -38.54 23.70 10.35
CA ARG A 39 -38.32 23.39 11.76
C ARG A 39 -39.06 24.35 12.69
N GLN A 40 -39.03 25.66 12.40
CA GLN A 40 -39.78 26.65 13.18
C GLN A 40 -41.29 26.38 13.16
N ASN A 41 -41.85 25.96 12.02
CA ASN A 41 -43.26 25.55 11.91
C ASN A 41 -43.59 24.26 12.68
N LEU A 42 -42.62 23.34 12.81
CA LEU A 42 -42.77 22.11 13.59
C LEU A 42 -42.73 22.34 15.10
N VAL A 43 -41.98 23.34 15.60
CA VAL A 43 -41.87 23.63 17.05
C VAL A 43 -43.22 23.69 17.77
N PRO A 44 -44.23 24.47 17.34
CA PRO A 44 -45.53 24.50 18.01
C PRO A 44 -46.27 23.15 17.93
N LEU A 45 -46.12 22.41 16.84
CA LEU A 45 -46.76 21.09 16.67
C LEU A 45 -46.13 20.04 17.60
N HIS A 46 -44.81 20.05 17.76
CA HIS A 46 -44.13 19.20 18.74
C HIS A 46 -44.55 19.53 20.18
N LYS A 47 -44.71 20.82 20.52
CA LYS A 47 -45.23 21.24 21.83
C LYS A 47 -46.65 20.71 22.08
N GLN A 48 -47.53 20.81 21.08
CA GLN A 48 -48.89 20.25 21.16
C GLN A 48 -48.85 18.72 21.31
N LEU A 49 -47.98 18.04 20.58
CA LEU A 49 -47.85 16.58 20.65
C LEU A 49 -47.35 16.13 22.03
N SER A 50 -46.39 16.85 22.61
CA SER A 50 -45.90 16.60 23.97
C SER A 50 -46.99 16.79 25.03
N ALA A 51 -47.79 17.85 24.92
CA ALA A 51 -48.93 18.09 25.81
C ALA A 51 -50.02 17.00 25.68
N LEU A 52 -50.32 16.58 24.45
CA LEU A 52 -51.25 15.48 24.18
C LEU A 52 -50.75 14.15 24.76
N ASN A 53 -49.48 13.80 24.53
CA ASN A 53 -48.89 12.57 25.07
C ASN A 53 -48.90 12.58 26.61
N SER A 54 -48.65 13.73 27.24
CA SER A 54 -48.74 13.86 28.71
C SER A 54 -50.17 13.66 29.21
N SER A 55 -51.16 14.18 28.49
CA SER A 55 -52.58 14.01 28.82
C SER A 55 -53.06 12.56 28.65
N ILE A 56 -52.59 11.89 27.57
CA ILE A 56 -52.86 10.48 27.31
C ILE A 56 -52.29 9.62 28.44
N SER A 57 -51.02 9.82 28.78
CA SER A 57 -50.34 9.08 29.86
C SER A 57 -51.04 9.26 31.22
N LEU A 58 -51.52 10.46 31.53
CA LEU A 58 -52.28 10.71 32.75
C LEU A 58 -53.60 9.92 32.78
N ILE A 59 -54.32 9.85 31.65
CA ILE A 59 -55.58 9.10 31.57
C ILE A 59 -55.35 7.60 31.64
N GLU A 60 -54.32 7.09 30.97
CA GLU A 60 -53.91 5.68 31.06
C GLU A 60 -53.58 5.31 32.52
N GLN A 61 -52.81 6.16 33.22
CA GLN A 61 -52.51 5.96 34.64
C GLN A 61 -53.77 5.98 35.53
N GLN A 62 -54.73 6.87 35.27
CA GLN A 62 -56.00 6.92 35.98
C GLN A 62 -56.86 5.67 35.73
N MET A 63 -56.85 5.14 34.50
CA MET A 63 -57.55 3.91 34.15
C MET A 63 -56.93 2.70 34.85
N ASP A 64 -55.60 2.60 34.89
CA ASP A 64 -54.89 1.52 35.60
C ASP A 64 -55.16 1.55 37.10
N MET A 65 -55.18 2.74 37.71
CA MET A 65 -55.56 2.90 39.13
C MET A 65 -57.01 2.50 39.40
N ASN A 66 -57.93 2.76 38.46
CA ASN A 66 -59.34 2.35 38.57
C ASN A 66 -59.54 0.84 38.39
N LEU A 67 -58.66 0.15 37.65
CA LEU A 67 -58.65 -1.31 37.48
C LEU A 67 -57.93 -2.04 38.61
N GLY A 68 -56.96 -1.38 39.27
CA GLY A 68 -56.10 -1.94 40.31
C GLY A 68 -56.62 -1.84 41.75
N MET A 69 -57.86 -1.36 41.98
CA MET A 69 -58.47 -1.39 43.32
C MET A 69 -59.02 -2.81 43.60
N PRO A 70 -58.40 -3.60 44.50
CA PRO A 70 -59.00 -4.86 44.94
C PRO A 70 -60.33 -4.54 45.63
N SER A 71 -61.39 -5.21 45.20
CA SER A 71 -62.64 -5.24 45.95
C SER A 71 -62.31 -5.68 47.39
N ASN A 72 -62.59 -4.81 48.37
CA ASN A 72 -62.42 -5.13 49.78
C ASN A 72 -63.22 -6.41 50.09
N ILE A 73 -62.53 -7.53 50.32
CA ILE A 73 -63.12 -8.86 50.59
C ILE A 73 -63.80 -8.93 51.98
N ILE A 74 -63.73 -7.89 52.81
CA ILE A 74 -64.12 -7.97 54.23
C ILE A 74 -65.59 -7.57 54.50
N TYR A 75 -66.33 -7.00 53.55
CA TYR A 75 -67.78 -6.77 53.72
C TYR A 75 -68.55 -7.00 52.41
N PRO A 76 -69.50 -7.96 52.34
CA PRO A 76 -70.40 -8.06 51.22
C PRO A 76 -71.50 -6.99 51.37
N ARG A 77 -71.14 -5.73 51.13
CA ARG A 77 -72.14 -4.70 50.83
C ARG A 77 -72.52 -4.85 49.37
N ILE A 78 -73.81 -4.86 49.11
CA ILE A 78 -74.38 -4.80 47.76
C ILE A 78 -74.11 -3.38 47.24
N ASP A 79 -72.88 -3.11 46.81
CA ASP A 79 -72.46 -1.85 46.20
C ASP A 79 -72.82 -1.85 44.70
N TYR A 80 -74.11 -1.91 44.41
CA TYR A 80 -74.63 -1.72 43.04
C TYR A 80 -74.36 -0.30 42.50
N TYR A 81 -74.15 0.67 43.40
CA TYR A 81 -73.86 2.07 43.07
C TYR A 81 -72.35 2.39 42.95
N GLY A 82 -71.49 1.70 43.70
CA GLY A 82 -70.03 1.89 43.60
C GLY A 82 -69.45 1.35 42.29
N SER A 83 -69.93 0.17 41.87
CA SER A 83 -69.52 -0.46 40.61
C SER A 83 -70.03 0.29 39.38
N SER A 84 -71.26 0.80 39.39
CA SER A 84 -71.83 1.55 38.27
C SER A 84 -71.16 2.93 38.08
N ILE A 85 -70.79 3.63 39.15
CA ILE A 85 -70.03 4.89 39.06
C ILE A 85 -68.60 4.64 38.55
N GLN A 86 -67.94 3.57 39.01
CA GLN A 86 -66.62 3.18 38.51
C GLN A 86 -66.68 2.81 37.01
N VAL A 87 -67.67 2.02 36.59
CA VAL A 87 -67.90 1.67 35.19
C VAL A 87 -68.16 2.93 34.34
N LEU A 88 -69.00 3.86 34.80
CA LEU A 88 -69.26 5.14 34.11
C LEU A 88 -68.00 6.01 34.02
N ASN A 89 -67.16 6.04 35.05
CA ASN A 89 -65.90 6.78 35.04
C ASN A 89 -64.89 6.14 34.07
N SER A 90 -64.79 4.81 34.05
CA SER A 90 -63.95 4.09 33.09
C SER A 90 -64.39 4.34 31.65
N TYR A 91 -65.70 4.33 31.36
CA TYR A 91 -66.21 4.69 30.03
C TYR A 91 -65.91 6.13 29.64
N LYS A 92 -66.03 7.09 30.57
CA LYS A 92 -65.67 8.50 30.31
C LYS A 92 -64.18 8.66 30.02
N LEU A 93 -63.31 7.99 30.78
CA LEU A 93 -61.87 8.01 30.56
C LEU A 93 -61.51 7.34 29.22
N GLN A 94 -62.13 6.21 28.88
CA GLN A 94 -61.93 5.53 27.59
C GLN A 94 -62.32 6.43 26.42
N PHE A 95 -63.50 7.06 26.46
CA PHE A 95 -63.93 7.98 25.41
C PHE A 95 -62.98 9.17 25.26
N ARG A 96 -62.48 9.71 26.38
CA ARG A 96 -61.50 10.78 26.37
C ARG A 96 -60.16 10.33 25.81
N LEU A 97 -59.68 9.14 26.16
CA LEU A 97 -58.48 8.53 25.61
C LEU A 97 -58.59 8.35 24.10
N ASP A 98 -59.70 7.77 23.61
CA ASP A 98 -59.95 7.60 22.19
C ASP A 98 -59.96 8.94 21.43
N SER A 99 -60.51 9.99 22.03
CA SER A 99 -60.46 11.35 21.48
C SER A 99 -59.03 11.88 21.38
N LEU A 100 -58.24 11.76 22.45
CA LEU A 100 -56.85 12.23 22.48
C LEU A 100 -55.95 11.44 21.52
N LEU A 101 -56.17 10.12 21.37
CA LEU A 101 -55.47 9.28 20.40
C LEU A 101 -55.78 9.73 18.96
N LYS A 102 -57.05 10.03 18.65
CA LYS A 102 -57.44 10.58 17.35
C LYS A 102 -56.81 11.95 17.09
N GLU A 103 -56.77 12.83 18.10
CA GLU A 103 -56.12 14.15 18.03
C GLU A 103 -54.60 14.01 17.79
N ARG A 104 -53.94 13.10 18.51
CA ARG A 104 -52.52 12.77 18.33
C ARG A 104 -52.24 12.30 16.90
N ASP A 105 -53.04 11.39 16.37
CA ASP A 105 -52.84 10.84 15.03
C ASP A 105 -53.15 11.88 13.93
N ALA A 106 -54.11 12.78 14.16
CA ALA A 106 -54.33 13.93 13.29
C ALA A 106 -53.16 14.91 13.33
N LEU A 107 -52.58 15.16 14.51
CA LEU A 107 -51.43 16.03 14.69
C LEU A 107 -50.17 15.46 14.02
N LYS A 108 -49.89 14.16 14.18
CA LYS A 108 -48.81 13.47 13.47
C LYS A 108 -48.97 13.56 11.95
N ARG A 109 -50.19 13.38 11.43
CA ARG A 109 -50.47 13.56 10.00
C ARG A 109 -50.22 14.99 9.52
N ARG A 110 -50.45 16.01 10.36
CA ARG A 110 -50.12 17.42 10.05
C ARG A 110 -48.63 17.71 10.09
N MET A 111 -47.87 16.99 10.91
CA MET A 111 -46.41 17.14 11.01
C MET A 111 -45.68 16.46 9.84
N GLY A 112 -46.18 15.32 9.37
CA GLY A 112 -45.53 14.50 8.34
C GLY A 112 -45.06 15.23 7.07
N PRO A 113 -45.83 16.18 6.48
CA PRO A 113 -45.38 16.95 5.33
C PRO A 113 -44.11 17.77 5.61
N TYR A 114 -44.02 18.43 6.76
CA TYR A 114 -42.85 19.23 7.14
C TYR A 114 -41.62 18.35 7.40
N GLU A 115 -41.81 17.20 8.05
CA GLU A 115 -40.73 16.23 8.30
C GLU A 115 -40.17 15.67 6.98
N ARG A 116 -41.05 15.38 6.01
CA ARG A 116 -40.63 14.94 4.67
C ARG A 116 -39.85 16.01 3.92
N GLU A 117 -40.37 17.24 3.86
CA GLU A 117 -39.70 18.35 3.19
C GLU A 117 -38.33 18.66 3.81
N ILE A 118 -38.19 18.53 5.14
CA ILE A 118 -36.89 18.65 5.82
C ILE A 118 -35.96 17.53 5.38
N SER A 119 -36.42 16.28 5.35
CA SER A 119 -35.60 15.14 4.96
C SER A 119 -35.11 15.26 3.51
N GLU A 120 -35.97 15.68 2.59
CA GLU A 120 -35.63 15.90 1.18
C GLU A 120 -34.59 17.02 1.05
N ALA A 121 -34.83 18.17 1.70
CA ALA A 121 -33.88 19.29 1.70
C ALA A 121 -32.52 18.91 2.33
N GLN A 122 -32.51 18.07 3.36
CA GLN A 122 -31.28 17.57 3.98
C GLN A 122 -30.47 16.67 3.04
N ALA A 123 -31.14 15.81 2.27
CA ALA A 123 -30.48 15.00 1.25
C ALA A 123 -29.86 15.88 0.15
N SER A 124 -30.60 16.86 -0.36
CA SER A 124 -30.07 17.83 -1.34
C SER A 124 -28.90 18.63 -0.77
N LEU A 125 -28.95 19.05 0.50
CA LEU A 125 -27.81 19.71 1.15
C LEU A 125 -26.58 18.81 1.23
N TYR A 126 -26.75 17.53 1.50
CA TYR A 126 -25.63 16.59 1.57
C TYR A 126 -24.93 16.48 0.20
N GLU A 127 -25.71 16.30 -0.87
CA GLU A 127 -25.20 16.24 -2.25
C GLU A 127 -24.49 17.54 -2.65
N LEU A 128 -25.10 18.70 -2.39
CA LEU A 128 -24.52 20.01 -2.69
C LEU A 128 -23.24 20.27 -1.90
N ASN A 129 -23.20 19.90 -0.62
CA ASN A 129 -21.98 20.06 0.18
C ASN A 129 -20.86 19.13 -0.30
N SER A 130 -21.19 17.90 -0.70
CA SER A 130 -20.23 16.95 -1.30
C SER A 130 -19.67 17.52 -2.62
N ARG A 131 -20.54 18.00 -3.51
CA ARG A 131 -20.13 18.63 -4.78
C ARG A 131 -19.28 19.88 -4.53
N ARG A 132 -19.64 20.73 -3.56
CA ARG A 132 -18.84 21.89 -3.17
C ARG A 132 -17.46 21.51 -2.67
N ALA A 133 -17.36 20.47 -1.82
CA ALA A 133 -16.07 19.98 -1.32
C ALA A 133 -15.20 19.48 -2.47
N TRP A 134 -15.77 18.71 -3.39
CA TRP A 134 -15.11 18.26 -4.62
C TRP A 134 -14.62 19.44 -5.47
N LEU A 135 -15.47 20.45 -5.72
CA LEU A 135 -15.07 21.64 -6.50
C LEU A 135 -13.95 22.43 -5.83
N ASN A 136 -14.00 22.59 -4.49
CA ASN A 136 -12.97 23.28 -3.72
C ASN A 136 -11.61 22.57 -3.77
N GLU A 137 -11.60 21.24 -3.95
CA GLU A 137 -10.38 20.46 -4.15
C GLU A 137 -9.87 20.55 -5.59
N HIS A 138 -10.75 20.34 -6.57
CA HIS A 138 -10.36 20.16 -7.96
C HIS A 138 -10.10 21.48 -8.72
N ILE A 139 -10.78 22.59 -8.41
CA ILE A 139 -10.53 23.89 -9.06
C ILE A 139 -9.07 24.36 -8.87
N PRO A 140 -8.54 24.49 -7.64
CA PRO A 140 -7.15 24.94 -7.46
C PRO A 140 -6.14 23.93 -8.00
N ALA A 141 -6.41 22.62 -7.87
CA ALA A 141 -5.55 21.58 -8.43
C ALA A 141 -5.48 21.65 -9.97
N ALA A 142 -6.62 21.84 -10.64
CA ALA A 142 -6.69 21.99 -12.08
C ALA A 142 -6.00 23.28 -12.56
N GLN A 143 -6.16 24.39 -11.85
CA GLN A 143 -5.44 25.64 -12.14
C GLN A 143 -3.93 25.43 -12.11
N LEU A 144 -3.41 24.86 -11.00
CA LEU A 144 -1.99 24.61 -10.83
C LEU A 144 -1.46 23.65 -11.89
N PHE A 145 -2.20 22.58 -12.17
CA PHE A 145 -1.83 21.58 -13.18
C PHE A 145 -1.72 22.20 -14.59
N LEU A 146 -2.76 22.92 -15.02
CA LEU A 146 -2.82 23.55 -16.34
C LEU A 146 -1.74 24.62 -16.49
N GLN A 147 -1.53 25.45 -15.45
CA GLN A 147 -0.48 26.44 -15.43
C GLN A 147 0.91 25.80 -15.52
N THR A 148 1.17 24.75 -14.72
CA THR A 148 2.47 24.07 -14.70
C THR A 148 2.77 23.43 -16.05
N LEU A 149 1.80 22.73 -16.68
CA LEU A 149 2.01 22.16 -18.02
C LEU A 149 2.23 23.22 -19.11
N GLN A 150 1.66 24.41 -18.94
CA GLN A 150 1.81 25.49 -19.90
C GLN A 150 3.17 26.19 -19.74
N GLU A 151 3.52 26.59 -18.52
CA GLU A 151 4.66 27.45 -18.22
C GLU A 151 5.95 26.67 -17.94
N ASN A 152 5.85 25.53 -17.24
CA ASN A 152 6.98 24.69 -16.83
C ASN A 152 6.66 23.18 -16.91
N PRO A 153 6.38 22.62 -18.10
CA PRO A 153 6.03 21.21 -18.26
C PRO A 153 7.13 20.24 -17.80
N LEU A 154 8.39 20.70 -17.74
CA LEU A 154 9.49 19.92 -17.17
C LEU A 154 9.21 19.53 -15.70
N ALA A 155 8.66 20.46 -14.91
CA ALA A 155 8.29 20.16 -13.53
C ALA A 155 7.22 19.07 -13.44
N SER A 156 6.23 19.06 -14.34
CA SER A 156 5.23 17.98 -14.40
C SER A 156 5.85 16.63 -14.77
N VAL A 157 6.81 16.62 -15.71
CA VAL A 157 7.55 15.39 -16.09
C VAL A 157 8.36 14.86 -14.91
N GLN A 158 9.12 15.72 -14.24
CA GLN A 158 9.94 15.33 -13.09
C GLN A 158 9.06 14.85 -11.92
N ALA A 159 7.99 15.58 -11.61
CA ALA A 159 7.06 15.20 -10.54
C ALA A 159 6.41 13.84 -10.83
N LEU A 160 5.94 13.61 -12.06
CA LEU A 160 5.34 12.32 -12.43
C LEU A 160 6.38 11.21 -12.44
N SER A 161 7.56 11.43 -13.03
CA SER A 161 8.62 10.42 -13.08
C SER A 161 9.07 10.00 -11.67
N ASN A 162 9.27 10.96 -10.77
CA ASN A 162 9.62 10.69 -9.38
C ASN A 162 8.49 9.94 -8.67
N LYS A 163 7.24 10.36 -8.85
CA LYS A 163 6.07 9.69 -8.26
C LYS A 163 5.93 8.25 -8.72
N ILE A 164 6.13 7.98 -10.02
CA ILE A 164 6.13 6.62 -10.58
C ILE A 164 7.26 5.80 -9.96
N TRP A 165 8.48 6.33 -9.99
CA TRP A 165 9.66 5.67 -9.42
C TRP A 165 9.43 5.33 -7.95
N ASP A 166 9.16 6.32 -7.10
CA ASP A 166 9.01 6.14 -5.66
C ASP A 166 7.90 5.14 -5.32
N THR A 167 6.75 5.26 -6.00
CA THR A 167 5.60 4.39 -5.73
C THR A 167 5.87 2.94 -6.13
N LEU A 168 6.40 2.71 -7.34
CA LEU A 168 6.56 1.37 -7.89
C LEU A 168 7.82 0.67 -7.36
N ILE A 169 8.89 1.42 -7.10
CA ILE A 169 10.08 0.88 -6.45
C ILE A 169 9.80 0.52 -4.99
N HIS A 170 9.04 1.35 -4.25
CA HIS A 170 8.61 0.98 -2.91
C HIS A 170 7.76 -0.29 -2.89
N TYR A 171 6.89 -0.48 -3.90
CA TYR A 171 6.14 -1.72 -4.05
C TYR A 171 7.06 -2.93 -4.27
N GLU A 172 8.04 -2.82 -5.17
CA GLU A 172 9.03 -3.88 -5.43
C GLU A 172 9.82 -4.24 -4.16
N ASP A 173 10.27 -3.24 -3.40
CA ASP A 173 11.07 -3.43 -2.18
C ASP A 173 10.29 -4.15 -1.07
N THR A 174 8.96 -3.96 -1.03
CA THR A 174 8.07 -4.60 -0.05
C THR A 174 7.50 -5.95 -0.52
N HIS A 175 7.61 -6.27 -1.82
CA HIS A 175 7.04 -7.46 -2.45
C HIS A 175 8.07 -8.18 -3.32
N LEU A 176 9.21 -8.55 -2.74
CA LEU A 176 10.40 -9.04 -3.46
C LEU A 176 10.24 -10.39 -4.19
N THR A 177 9.17 -11.14 -3.92
CA THR A 177 8.96 -12.49 -4.49
C THR A 177 7.49 -12.74 -4.77
N GLY A 178 7.21 -13.69 -5.66
CA GLY A 178 5.83 -14.08 -5.97
C GLY A 178 5.07 -13.07 -6.80
N LEU A 179 5.75 -12.05 -7.33
CA LEU A 179 5.22 -11.09 -8.29
C LEU A 179 4.86 -11.78 -9.61
N SER A 180 3.74 -11.39 -10.21
CA SER A 180 3.40 -11.88 -11.53
C SER A 180 4.40 -11.40 -12.62
N PRO A 181 4.49 -12.14 -13.74
CA PRO A 181 5.27 -11.72 -14.90
C PRO A 181 5.01 -10.28 -15.37
N GLN A 182 3.75 -9.84 -15.49
CA GLN A 182 3.47 -8.48 -15.97
C GLN A 182 3.88 -7.40 -14.96
N VAL A 183 3.76 -7.67 -13.66
CA VAL A 183 4.28 -6.78 -12.61
C VAL A 183 5.79 -6.66 -12.73
N ARG A 184 6.51 -7.79 -12.83
CA ARG A 184 7.97 -7.80 -12.99
C ARG A 184 8.42 -7.05 -14.25
N ILE A 185 7.76 -7.27 -15.39
CA ILE A 185 8.03 -6.53 -16.63
C ILE A 185 7.82 -5.03 -16.42
N GLY A 186 6.72 -4.63 -15.76
CA GLY A 186 6.44 -3.24 -15.43
C GLY A 186 7.55 -2.61 -14.57
N LEU A 187 7.96 -3.29 -13.51
CA LEU A 187 9.04 -2.84 -12.61
C LEU A 187 10.40 -2.73 -13.31
N LEU A 188 10.73 -3.66 -14.20
CA LEU A 188 11.93 -3.56 -15.04
C LEU A 188 11.88 -2.34 -15.97
N ALA A 189 10.71 -2.05 -16.53
CA ALA A 189 10.53 -0.90 -17.41
C ALA A 189 10.61 0.44 -16.63
N VAL A 190 10.18 0.48 -15.37
CA VAL A 190 10.34 1.66 -14.48
C VAL A 190 11.81 2.04 -14.30
N ARG A 191 12.73 1.06 -14.31
CA ARG A 191 14.17 1.32 -14.22
C ARG A 191 14.73 2.10 -15.40
N ASN A 192 13.97 2.19 -16.48
CA ASN A 192 14.33 2.84 -17.74
C ASN A 192 13.43 4.04 -18.06
N LEU A 193 12.78 4.65 -17.05
CA LEU A 193 11.94 5.84 -17.26
C LEU A 193 12.66 7.00 -17.96
N ASN A 194 13.97 7.14 -17.73
CA ASN A 194 14.80 8.15 -18.40
C ASN A 194 14.78 8.01 -19.93
N GLN A 195 14.57 6.80 -20.46
CA GLN A 195 14.43 6.54 -21.90
C GLN A 195 13.12 7.09 -22.49
N LEU A 196 12.12 7.39 -21.65
CA LEU A 196 10.86 8.02 -22.06
C LEU A 196 10.96 9.54 -22.10
N THR A 197 12.02 10.12 -21.55
CA THR A 197 12.17 11.58 -21.40
C THR A 197 13.40 12.07 -22.16
N SER A 198 13.19 12.93 -23.16
CA SER A 198 14.30 13.63 -23.83
C SER A 198 14.47 15.05 -23.26
N TYR A 199 15.72 15.43 -22.98
CA TYR A 199 16.11 16.76 -22.51
C TYR A 199 17.06 17.40 -23.54
N PRO A 200 16.56 18.22 -24.47
CA PRO A 200 17.40 18.87 -25.47
C PRO A 200 18.39 19.83 -24.80
N GLU A 201 19.58 19.97 -25.39
CA GLU A 201 20.57 20.96 -24.96
C GLU A 201 20.12 22.38 -25.34
N GLY A 202 20.17 23.30 -24.36
CA GLY A 202 19.73 24.68 -24.52
C GLY A 202 18.24 24.89 -24.23
N TYR A 203 17.88 26.10 -23.77
CA TYR A 203 16.50 26.44 -23.40
C TYR A 203 15.89 27.45 -24.37
N ILE A 204 15.05 26.94 -25.28
CA ILE A 204 14.14 27.73 -26.11
C ILE A 204 12.72 27.34 -25.69
N PRO A 205 11.98 28.17 -24.93
CA PRO A 205 10.72 27.78 -24.28
C PRO A 205 9.72 27.12 -25.22
N ASP A 206 9.48 27.69 -26.40
CA ASP A 206 8.47 27.19 -27.35
C ASP A 206 8.78 25.76 -27.83
N TYR A 207 10.05 25.48 -28.10
CA TYR A 207 10.50 24.17 -28.57
C TYR A 207 10.63 23.16 -27.41
N THR A 208 11.29 23.57 -26.33
CA THR A 208 11.56 22.70 -25.16
C THR A 208 10.29 22.33 -24.42
N ASN A 209 9.34 23.25 -24.25
CA ASN A 209 8.06 22.96 -23.60
C ASN A 209 7.23 21.94 -24.40
N GLN A 210 7.28 21.99 -25.74
CA GLN A 210 6.60 21.00 -26.57
C GLN A 210 7.18 19.59 -26.34
N ILE A 211 8.51 19.47 -26.25
CA ILE A 211 9.17 18.19 -25.96
C ILE A 211 8.78 17.68 -24.57
N HIS A 212 8.79 18.53 -23.54
CA HIS A 212 8.43 18.12 -22.18
C HIS A 212 6.96 17.72 -22.06
N ARG A 213 6.04 18.40 -22.77
CA ARG A 213 4.63 17.99 -22.86
C ARG A 213 4.47 16.60 -23.51
N ALA A 214 5.22 16.32 -24.56
CA ALA A 214 5.25 14.99 -25.17
C ALA A 214 5.86 13.94 -24.21
N ASN A 215 6.93 14.27 -23.47
CA ASN A 215 7.49 13.41 -22.43
C ASN A 215 6.45 13.08 -21.34
N TYR A 216 5.67 14.07 -20.91
CA TYR A 216 4.61 13.85 -19.93
C TYR A 216 3.58 12.84 -20.44
N LEU A 217 3.13 12.97 -21.70
CA LEU A 217 2.23 12.00 -22.32
C LEU A 217 2.84 10.60 -22.49
N ARG A 218 4.14 10.49 -22.76
CA ARG A 218 4.83 9.19 -22.79
C ARG A 218 4.75 8.49 -21.44
N LEU A 219 4.97 9.23 -20.34
CA LEU A 219 4.83 8.70 -18.98
C LEU A 219 3.38 8.28 -18.67
N CYS A 220 2.39 9.07 -19.08
CA CYS A 220 0.98 8.68 -18.94
C CYS A 220 0.65 7.41 -19.74
N GLY A 221 1.11 7.33 -20.99
CA GLY A 221 0.91 6.17 -21.86
C GLY A 221 1.59 4.91 -21.31
N PHE A 222 2.78 5.06 -20.74
CA PHE A 222 3.51 4.00 -20.02
C PHE A 222 2.68 3.44 -18.86
N LEU A 223 2.11 4.31 -18.01
CA LEU A 223 1.26 3.87 -16.89
C LEU A 223 0.02 3.11 -17.36
N TRP A 224 -0.64 3.61 -18.41
CA TRP A 224 -1.80 2.94 -19.01
C TRP A 224 -1.44 1.57 -19.59
N ASP A 225 -0.30 1.44 -20.27
CA ASP A 225 0.15 0.17 -20.84
C ASP A 225 0.41 -0.89 -19.75
N ILE A 226 1.14 -0.54 -18.68
CA ILE A 226 1.38 -1.45 -17.55
C ILE A 226 0.05 -1.82 -16.88
N TYR A 227 -0.80 -0.83 -16.60
CA TYR A 227 -2.09 -1.07 -15.96
C TYR A 227 -2.95 -2.07 -16.74
N LEU A 228 -3.06 -1.90 -18.05
CA LEU A 228 -3.87 -2.80 -18.89
C LEU A 228 -3.29 -4.22 -18.93
N LYS A 229 -1.97 -4.37 -19.00
CA LYS A 229 -1.32 -5.69 -18.98
C LYS A 229 -1.52 -6.40 -17.64
N VAL A 230 -1.34 -5.70 -16.52
CA VAL A 230 -1.56 -6.24 -15.16
C VAL A 230 -3.04 -6.58 -14.94
N GLN A 231 -3.94 -5.68 -15.34
CA GLN A 231 -5.38 -5.91 -15.27
C GLN A 231 -5.83 -7.12 -16.11
N GLN A 232 -5.22 -7.31 -17.29
CA GLN A 232 -5.52 -8.46 -18.14
C GLN A 232 -5.07 -9.78 -17.49
N GLU A 233 -3.93 -9.76 -16.79
CA GLU A 233 -3.38 -10.93 -16.10
C GLU A 233 -4.19 -11.34 -14.86
N LYS A 234 -4.78 -10.37 -14.14
CA LYS A 234 -5.65 -10.59 -12.95
C LYS A 234 -4.98 -11.37 -11.80
N LYS A 235 -3.67 -11.20 -11.62
CA LYS A 235 -2.91 -11.88 -10.56
C LYS A 235 -2.49 -10.98 -9.40
N ASP A 236 -2.36 -9.67 -9.63
CA ASP A 236 -1.87 -8.70 -8.64
C ASP A 236 -2.80 -7.50 -8.49
N ALA A 237 -3.90 -7.70 -7.74
CA ALA A 237 -4.92 -6.66 -7.53
C ALA A 237 -4.40 -5.45 -6.74
N GLU A 238 -3.41 -5.64 -5.87
CA GLU A 238 -2.79 -4.53 -5.14
C GLU A 238 -1.99 -3.62 -6.07
N PHE A 239 -1.16 -4.20 -6.93
CA PHE A 239 -0.41 -3.45 -7.94
C PHE A 239 -1.35 -2.76 -8.95
N GLU A 240 -2.42 -3.44 -9.39
CA GLU A 240 -3.46 -2.84 -10.23
C GLU A 240 -4.06 -1.58 -9.59
N ARG A 241 -4.38 -1.63 -8.28
CA ARG A 241 -4.91 -0.48 -7.53
C ARG A 241 -3.90 0.67 -7.43
N ILE A 242 -2.63 0.35 -7.21
CA ILE A 242 -1.54 1.34 -7.15
C ILE A 242 -1.40 2.05 -8.51
N LEU A 243 -1.37 1.30 -9.60
CA LEU A 243 -1.33 1.84 -10.96
C LEU A 243 -2.57 2.69 -11.27
N GLY A 244 -3.76 2.24 -10.84
CA GLY A 244 -4.99 3.00 -10.99
C GLY A 244 -4.93 4.37 -10.31
N SER A 245 -4.41 4.41 -9.07
CA SER A 245 -4.21 5.68 -8.35
C SER A 245 -3.17 6.60 -9.02
N LEU A 246 -2.09 6.02 -9.57
CA LEU A 246 -1.12 6.78 -10.36
C LEU A 246 -1.77 7.39 -11.59
N ILE A 247 -2.52 6.61 -12.36
CA ILE A 247 -3.26 7.06 -13.54
C ILE A 247 -4.25 8.17 -13.19
N GLU A 248 -5.04 8.01 -12.11
CA GLU A 248 -6.00 9.01 -11.66
C GLU A 248 -5.33 10.37 -11.40
N SER A 249 -4.12 10.34 -10.86
CA SER A 249 -3.33 11.56 -10.59
C SER A 249 -2.68 12.20 -11.81
N THR A 250 -2.70 11.54 -12.98
CA THR A 250 -2.13 12.12 -14.22
C THR A 250 -3.08 13.12 -14.87
N HIS A 251 -4.38 13.03 -14.57
CA HIS A 251 -5.45 13.81 -15.19
C HIS A 251 -5.52 13.67 -16.73
N VAL A 252 -4.99 12.56 -17.28
CA VAL A 252 -4.98 12.26 -18.72
C VAL A 252 -5.65 10.91 -18.97
N ALA A 253 -6.73 10.92 -19.75
CA ALA A 253 -7.38 9.70 -20.20
C ALA A 253 -6.50 8.89 -21.15
N GLN A 254 -6.68 7.56 -21.21
CA GLN A 254 -5.89 6.66 -22.05
C GLN A 254 -5.75 7.13 -23.50
N TYR A 255 -6.90 7.44 -24.13
CA TYR A 255 -6.97 7.91 -25.51
C TYR A 255 -7.05 9.44 -25.61
N GLY A 256 -6.68 10.15 -24.53
CA GLY A 256 -6.63 11.61 -24.48
C GLY A 256 -5.26 12.18 -24.84
N ASP A 257 -5.26 13.42 -25.33
CA ASP A 257 -4.09 14.31 -25.44
C ASP A 257 -4.14 15.33 -24.29
N LEU A 258 -3.12 16.17 -24.18
CA LEU A 258 -3.14 17.33 -23.31
C LEU A 258 -4.21 18.34 -23.74
N PRO A 259 -4.78 19.12 -22.80
CA PRO A 259 -5.79 20.12 -23.12
C PRO A 259 -5.22 21.26 -23.96
N TYR A 260 -6.06 21.89 -24.79
CA TYR A 260 -5.71 23.13 -25.51
C TYR A 260 -5.25 24.21 -24.50
N PRO A 261 -4.21 25.03 -24.79
CA PRO A 261 -3.41 25.09 -26.02
C PRO A 261 -2.17 24.18 -26.03
N MET A 262 -2.07 23.22 -25.11
CA MET A 262 -0.88 22.38 -24.90
C MET A 262 -0.90 21.06 -25.69
N GLN A 263 -1.85 20.92 -26.60
CA GLN A 263 -2.04 19.72 -27.42
C GLN A 263 -0.76 19.33 -28.16
N THR A 264 -0.54 18.02 -28.25
CA THR A 264 0.58 17.43 -29.00
C THR A 264 0.13 16.79 -30.32
N ASN A 265 -1.18 16.70 -30.55
CA ASN A 265 -1.87 16.03 -31.66
C ASN A 265 -1.80 14.49 -31.64
N TYR A 266 -1.30 13.91 -30.55
CA TYR A 266 -1.27 12.47 -30.33
C TYR A 266 -1.73 12.15 -28.92
N ASN A 267 -2.45 11.04 -28.75
CA ASN A 267 -2.85 10.60 -27.42
C ASN A 267 -1.68 9.95 -26.66
N ALA A 268 -1.84 9.79 -25.34
CA ALA A 268 -0.86 9.19 -24.46
C ALA A 268 -0.40 7.80 -24.93
N SER A 269 -1.33 6.92 -25.31
CA SER A 269 -1.01 5.58 -25.81
C SER A 269 -0.19 5.60 -27.11
N ALA A 270 -0.47 6.52 -28.03
CA ALA A 270 0.27 6.66 -29.29
C ALA A 270 1.70 7.13 -29.07
N TRP A 271 1.91 8.09 -28.16
CA TRP A 271 3.24 8.54 -27.77
C TRP A 271 4.08 7.40 -27.18
N PHE A 272 3.50 6.63 -26.26
CA PHE A 272 4.21 5.50 -25.66
C PHE A 272 4.44 4.35 -26.67
N ALA A 273 3.49 4.07 -27.57
CA ALA A 273 3.66 3.05 -28.60
C ALA A 273 4.88 3.33 -29.52
N SER A 274 5.22 4.59 -29.77
CA SER A 274 6.44 4.96 -30.49
C SER A 274 7.71 4.56 -29.72
N ASN A 275 7.72 4.70 -28.39
CA ASN A 275 8.82 4.23 -27.54
C ASN A 275 8.94 2.70 -27.54
N VAL A 276 7.81 1.97 -27.54
CA VAL A 276 7.81 0.52 -27.66
C VAL A 276 8.45 0.04 -28.97
N GLN A 277 8.21 0.74 -30.08
CA GLN A 277 8.79 0.40 -31.39
C GLN A 277 10.27 0.73 -31.49
N THR A 278 10.69 1.86 -30.93
CA THR A 278 12.09 2.33 -31.01
C THR A 278 13.00 1.64 -30.00
N MET A 279 12.45 1.22 -28.86
CA MET A 279 13.20 0.65 -27.73
C MET A 279 12.53 -0.63 -27.20
N PRO A 280 12.36 -1.67 -28.04
CA PRO A 280 11.62 -2.87 -27.65
C PRO A 280 12.29 -3.64 -26.51
N GLY A 281 13.62 -3.54 -26.37
CA GLY A 281 14.36 -4.19 -25.29
C GLY A 281 13.96 -3.76 -23.88
N TYR A 282 13.38 -2.56 -23.72
CA TYR A 282 12.94 -2.05 -22.42
C TYR A 282 11.41 -2.11 -22.25
N PHE A 283 10.65 -1.90 -23.33
CA PHE A 283 9.20 -1.66 -23.24
C PHE A 283 8.33 -2.72 -23.94
N ALA A 284 8.94 -3.67 -24.65
CA ALA A 284 8.25 -4.75 -25.37
C ALA A 284 8.67 -6.15 -24.90
N ILE A 285 9.11 -6.28 -23.64
CA ILE A 285 9.52 -7.57 -23.06
C ILE A 285 8.30 -8.51 -23.01
N GLN A 286 8.45 -9.70 -23.60
CA GLN A 286 7.43 -10.75 -23.54
C GLN A 286 7.71 -11.66 -22.35
N GLU A 287 6.66 -12.19 -21.72
CA GLU A 287 6.77 -13.04 -20.51
C GLU A 287 7.75 -14.21 -20.67
N GLN A 288 7.76 -14.86 -21.83
CA GLN A 288 8.65 -15.98 -22.13
C GLN A 288 10.15 -15.63 -22.12
N TYR A 289 10.50 -14.36 -22.29
CA TYR A 289 11.88 -13.87 -22.26
C TYR A 289 12.25 -13.25 -20.91
N LEU A 290 11.29 -13.06 -19.99
CA LEU A 290 11.51 -12.40 -18.71
C LEU A 290 12.64 -13.06 -17.89
N PRO A 291 12.71 -14.41 -17.72
CA PRO A 291 13.79 -15.02 -16.96
C PRO A 291 15.18 -14.76 -17.56
N ILE A 292 15.28 -14.73 -18.90
CA ILE A 292 16.53 -14.46 -19.62
C ILE A 292 16.97 -13.01 -19.38
N VAL A 293 16.03 -12.06 -19.44
CA VAL A 293 16.30 -10.65 -19.21
C VAL A 293 16.78 -10.42 -17.77
N GLU A 294 16.12 -11.01 -16.79
CA GLU A 294 16.51 -10.86 -15.37
C GLU A 294 17.84 -11.52 -15.06
N GLU A 295 18.12 -12.68 -15.66
CA GLU A 295 19.44 -13.31 -15.59
C GLU A 295 20.53 -12.40 -16.19
N GLN A 296 20.26 -11.76 -17.33
CA GLN A 296 21.20 -10.80 -17.94
C GLN A 296 21.43 -9.60 -17.03
N ILE A 297 20.38 -9.04 -16.41
CA ILE A 297 20.50 -7.94 -15.46
C ILE A 297 21.37 -8.34 -14.27
N LEU A 298 21.14 -9.53 -13.71
CA LEU A 298 21.94 -10.06 -12.61
C LEU A 298 23.42 -10.19 -13.01
N ASN A 299 23.70 -10.80 -14.15
CA ASN A 299 25.07 -11.01 -14.65
C ASN A 299 25.77 -9.67 -14.95
N ASN A 300 25.06 -8.70 -15.51
CA ASN A 300 25.58 -7.35 -15.72
C ASN A 300 25.92 -6.67 -14.38
N GLY A 301 25.08 -6.87 -13.37
CA GLY A 301 25.33 -6.38 -12.02
C GLY A 301 26.60 -6.99 -11.40
N PHE A 302 26.78 -8.30 -11.53
CA PHE A 302 28.02 -8.96 -11.11
C PHE A 302 29.25 -8.40 -11.83
N ALA A 303 29.15 -8.23 -13.16
CA ALA A 303 30.25 -7.69 -13.96
C ALA A 303 30.61 -6.26 -13.52
N PHE A 304 29.62 -5.42 -13.22
CA PHE A 304 29.85 -4.05 -12.75
C PHE A 304 30.66 -4.01 -11.45
N ILE A 305 30.29 -4.81 -10.44
CA ILE A 305 31.03 -4.86 -9.16
C ILE A 305 32.43 -5.42 -9.36
N ALA A 306 32.58 -6.45 -10.21
CA ALA A 306 33.88 -7.04 -10.49
C ALA A 306 34.83 -6.03 -11.16
N GLN A 307 34.32 -5.22 -12.10
CA GLN A 307 35.08 -4.20 -12.81
C GLN A 307 35.40 -2.97 -11.96
N ASN A 308 34.53 -2.61 -11.02
CA ASN A 308 34.69 -1.45 -10.14
C ASN A 308 35.24 -1.81 -8.76
N LYS A 309 35.82 -3.01 -8.61
CA LYS A 309 36.43 -3.44 -7.35
C LYS A 309 37.70 -2.63 -7.08
N PRO A 310 37.78 -1.87 -5.96
CA PRO A 310 38.97 -1.11 -5.62
C PRO A 310 40.10 -2.04 -5.17
N ASP A 311 41.35 -1.64 -5.42
CA ASP A 311 42.55 -2.38 -4.99
C ASP A 311 42.61 -2.53 -3.46
N ARG A 312 42.03 -1.58 -2.72
CA ARG A 312 41.93 -1.58 -1.26
C ARG A 312 40.49 -1.28 -0.83
N PRO A 313 39.63 -2.29 -0.70
CA PRO A 313 38.23 -2.07 -0.35
C PRO A 313 38.07 -1.65 1.11
N THR A 314 37.18 -0.67 1.35
CA THR A 314 36.69 -0.29 2.69
C THR A 314 35.92 -1.44 3.33
N SER A 315 35.57 -1.33 4.63
CA SER A 315 34.75 -2.36 5.30
C SER A 315 33.42 -2.55 4.57
N LEU A 316 32.72 -1.45 4.26
CA LEU A 316 31.47 -1.46 3.51
C LEU A 316 31.61 -2.17 2.16
N GLN A 317 32.65 -1.83 1.39
CA GLN A 317 32.89 -2.45 0.08
C GLN A 317 33.21 -3.95 0.18
N LYS A 318 33.88 -4.40 1.26
CA LYS A 318 34.10 -5.84 1.49
C LYS A 318 32.79 -6.58 1.70
N HIS A 319 31.87 -6.04 2.49
CA HIS A 319 30.55 -6.64 2.71
C HIS A 319 29.74 -6.70 1.41
N ILE A 320 29.76 -5.64 0.59
CA ILE A 320 29.12 -5.62 -0.74
C ILE A 320 29.68 -6.75 -1.63
N ILE A 321 31.00 -6.89 -1.71
CA ILE A 321 31.67 -7.93 -2.50
C ILE A 321 31.31 -9.33 -1.97
N ASN A 322 31.27 -9.51 -0.65
CA ASN A 322 30.89 -10.78 -0.02
C ASN A 322 29.44 -11.15 -0.34
N ALA A 323 28.49 -10.22 -0.17
CA ALA A 323 27.08 -10.43 -0.49
C ALA A 323 26.90 -10.90 -1.94
N VAL A 324 27.62 -10.28 -2.88
CA VAL A 324 27.57 -10.65 -4.31
C VAL A 324 28.15 -12.04 -4.56
N ASN A 325 29.25 -12.39 -3.92
CA ASN A 325 29.83 -13.73 -4.02
C ASN A 325 28.88 -14.80 -3.46
N LEU A 326 28.16 -14.50 -2.38
CA LEU A 326 27.14 -15.41 -1.81
C LEU A 326 25.99 -15.63 -2.79
N ILE A 327 25.50 -14.55 -3.43
CA ILE A 327 24.45 -14.64 -4.46
C ILE A 327 24.93 -15.46 -5.66
N ASP A 328 26.11 -15.17 -6.21
CA ASP A 328 26.67 -15.89 -7.35
C ASP A 328 26.87 -17.39 -7.05
N ALA A 329 27.36 -17.71 -5.84
CA ALA A 329 27.50 -19.09 -5.39
C ALA A 329 26.14 -19.82 -5.29
N GLU A 330 25.12 -19.17 -4.72
CA GLU A 330 23.77 -19.76 -4.64
C GLU A 330 23.18 -20.00 -6.02
N VAL A 331 23.27 -19.02 -6.93
CA VAL A 331 22.77 -19.13 -8.31
C VAL A 331 23.48 -20.25 -9.07
N LYS A 332 24.81 -20.34 -8.98
CA LYS A 332 25.59 -21.42 -9.61
C LYS A 332 25.21 -22.80 -9.07
N MET A 333 25.05 -22.92 -7.76
CA MET A 333 24.62 -24.17 -7.14
C MET A 333 23.21 -24.58 -7.61
N LYS A 334 22.25 -23.64 -7.65
CA LYS A 334 20.90 -23.92 -8.13
C LYS A 334 20.88 -24.34 -9.61
N LYS A 335 21.69 -23.69 -10.45
CA LYS A 335 21.88 -24.10 -11.86
C LYS A 335 22.39 -25.53 -11.96
N GLN A 336 23.41 -25.88 -11.17
CA GLN A 336 23.99 -27.24 -11.17
C GLN A 336 22.98 -28.30 -10.72
N LYS A 337 22.11 -27.96 -9.76
CA LYS A 337 21.06 -28.86 -9.24
C LYS A 337 19.77 -28.84 -10.07
N ASN A 338 19.70 -28.01 -11.12
CA ASN A 338 18.49 -27.78 -11.91
C ASN A 338 17.28 -27.36 -11.04
N GLU A 339 17.55 -26.50 -10.05
CA GLU A 339 16.55 -25.88 -9.18
C GLU A 339 16.06 -24.55 -9.79
N GLU A 340 14.83 -24.16 -9.47
CA GLU A 340 14.27 -22.87 -9.90
C GLU A 340 15.04 -21.71 -9.26
N ILE A 341 15.34 -20.69 -10.06
CA ILE A 341 16.12 -19.52 -9.64
C ILE A 341 15.24 -18.29 -9.73
N ASP A 342 15.10 -17.61 -8.59
CA ASP A 342 14.42 -16.31 -8.54
C ASP A 342 15.39 -15.20 -8.99
N TYR A 343 15.59 -15.09 -10.30
CA TYR A 343 16.48 -14.07 -10.86
C TYR A 343 16.04 -12.65 -10.53
N HIS A 344 14.74 -12.41 -10.33
CA HIS A 344 14.23 -11.09 -9.95
C HIS A 344 14.77 -10.67 -8.58
N PHE A 345 14.61 -11.53 -7.58
CA PHE A 345 15.09 -11.29 -6.22
C PHE A 345 16.60 -10.97 -6.22
N TYR A 346 17.41 -11.81 -6.85
CA TYR A 346 18.86 -11.63 -6.88
C TYR A 346 19.28 -10.41 -7.70
N ALA A 347 18.64 -10.16 -8.85
CA ALA A 347 18.93 -8.98 -9.67
C ALA A 347 18.60 -7.70 -8.91
N ARG A 348 17.50 -7.67 -8.14
CA ARG A 348 17.13 -6.52 -7.31
C ARG A 348 18.16 -6.26 -6.21
N ALA A 349 18.56 -7.31 -5.49
CA ALA A 349 19.58 -7.19 -4.45
C ALA A 349 20.90 -6.64 -5.02
N VAL A 350 21.41 -7.23 -6.12
CA VAL A 350 22.65 -6.78 -6.77
C VAL A 350 22.52 -5.36 -7.32
N PHE A 351 21.36 -4.98 -7.84
CA PHE A 351 21.11 -3.61 -8.30
C PHE A 351 21.30 -2.58 -7.17
N ILE A 352 20.70 -2.82 -6.00
CA ILE A 352 20.86 -1.91 -4.85
C ILE A 352 22.30 -1.92 -4.32
N LEU A 353 22.97 -3.07 -4.35
CA LEU A 353 24.39 -3.17 -3.99
C LEU A 353 25.29 -2.34 -4.93
N ASN A 354 24.96 -2.28 -6.23
CA ASN A 354 25.64 -1.39 -7.18
C ASN A 354 25.44 0.08 -6.84
N ASP A 355 24.20 0.48 -6.50
CA ASP A 355 23.88 1.85 -6.12
C ASP A 355 24.68 2.28 -4.88
N VAL A 356 24.78 1.41 -3.86
CA VAL A 356 25.58 1.67 -2.65
C VAL A 356 27.08 1.73 -2.96
N LEU A 357 27.57 0.87 -3.87
CA LEU A 357 28.98 0.90 -4.28
C LEU A 357 29.37 2.25 -4.90
N VAL A 358 28.47 2.84 -5.69
CA VAL A 358 28.67 4.15 -6.35
C VAL A 358 28.42 5.30 -5.38
N ASN A 359 27.39 5.20 -4.54
CA ASN A 359 26.99 6.20 -3.56
C ASN A 359 26.85 5.58 -2.15
N PRO A 360 27.94 5.50 -1.37
CA PRO A 360 27.94 4.85 -0.06
C PRO A 360 27.15 5.62 1.01
N THR A 361 26.61 6.79 0.68
CA THR A 361 25.82 7.64 1.60
C THR A 361 24.32 7.56 1.36
N ASP A 362 23.85 6.71 0.43
CA ASP A 362 22.44 6.57 0.13
C ASP A 362 21.68 5.84 1.24
N LYS A 363 21.08 6.63 2.14
CA LYS A 363 20.24 6.13 3.24
C LYS A 363 18.97 5.41 2.76
N GLN A 364 18.47 5.70 1.57
CA GLN A 364 17.34 4.95 1.02
C GLN A 364 17.76 3.56 0.60
N ALA A 365 18.94 3.41 -0.01
CA ALA A 365 19.50 2.11 -0.33
C ALA A 365 19.71 1.27 0.94
N ALA A 366 20.19 1.87 2.05
CA ALA A 366 20.31 1.20 3.34
C ALA A 366 18.98 0.62 3.83
N LYS A 367 17.90 1.42 3.78
CA LYS A 367 16.56 0.97 4.15
C LYS A 367 16.11 -0.21 3.29
N ARG A 368 16.28 -0.12 1.96
CA ARG A 368 15.91 -1.19 1.02
C ARG A 368 16.68 -2.48 1.26
N LEU A 369 17.99 -2.40 1.51
CA LEU A 369 18.81 -3.56 1.85
C LEU A 369 18.35 -4.21 3.16
N GLY A 370 17.93 -3.41 4.15
CA GLY A 370 17.31 -3.92 5.38
C GLY A 370 16.02 -4.72 5.11
N GLU A 371 15.12 -4.19 4.29
CA GLU A 371 13.86 -4.87 3.91
C GLU A 371 14.16 -6.20 3.17
N ILE A 372 15.15 -6.20 2.27
CA ILE A 372 15.63 -7.42 1.58
C ILE A 372 16.27 -8.41 2.57
N ALA A 373 17.05 -7.92 3.53
CA ALA A 373 17.71 -8.75 4.53
C ALA A 373 16.70 -9.46 5.44
N GLU A 374 15.67 -8.74 5.90
CA GLU A 374 14.58 -9.31 6.69
C GLU A 374 13.86 -10.41 5.91
N TYR A 375 13.57 -10.15 4.64
CA TYR A 375 12.98 -11.15 3.76
C TYR A 375 13.89 -12.38 3.58
N ALA A 376 15.17 -12.18 3.29
CA ALA A 376 16.15 -13.26 3.11
C ALA A 376 16.31 -14.14 4.36
N SER A 377 16.16 -13.56 5.56
CA SER A 377 16.21 -14.30 6.83
C SER A 377 15.00 -15.22 7.08
N GLY A 378 13.90 -15.05 6.32
CA GLY A 378 12.63 -15.73 6.52
C GLY A 378 11.76 -15.12 7.64
N ASN A 379 12.13 -13.95 8.16
CA ASN A 379 11.39 -13.20 9.18
C ASN A 379 10.44 -12.16 8.55
N SER A 380 9.46 -12.56 7.73
CA SER A 380 8.41 -11.61 7.34
C SER A 380 7.58 -11.20 8.58
N SER A 381 7.83 -9.99 9.06
CA SER A 381 7.27 -9.44 10.29
C SER A 381 6.13 -8.45 10.00
N VAL A 382 4.90 -8.97 10.03
CA VAL A 382 3.76 -8.22 10.60
C VAL A 382 3.01 -9.06 11.65
N GLY A 383 3.07 -10.40 11.60
CA GLY A 383 2.27 -11.28 12.48
C GLY A 383 2.96 -11.91 13.70
N LYS A 384 4.29 -11.84 13.87
CA LYS A 384 5.02 -12.71 14.83
C LYS A 384 5.71 -12.04 16.01
N GLN A 385 5.59 -10.72 16.19
CA GLN A 385 6.23 -10.02 17.30
C GLN A 385 5.72 -10.41 18.70
N VAL A 386 4.58 -11.10 18.81
CA VAL A 386 4.01 -11.48 20.12
C VAL A 386 4.44 -12.88 20.60
N LEU A 387 4.88 -13.77 19.71
CA LEU A 387 5.25 -15.15 20.10
C LEU A 387 6.76 -15.35 20.33
N GLY A 388 7.61 -14.53 19.72
CA GLY A 388 9.07 -14.65 19.82
C GLY A 388 9.65 -14.33 21.20
N GLY A 389 9.01 -13.43 21.95
CA GLY A 389 9.44 -13.08 23.31
C GLY A 389 9.25 -14.20 24.35
N LEU A 390 8.29 -15.11 24.14
CA LEU A 390 8.01 -16.21 25.07
C LEU A 390 8.95 -17.42 24.91
N LEU A 391 9.51 -17.63 23.72
CA LEU A 391 10.40 -18.75 23.43
C LEU A 391 11.86 -18.51 23.90
N ILE A 392 12.32 -17.25 23.89
CA ILE A 392 13.67 -16.90 24.36
C ILE A 392 13.79 -17.13 25.87
N VAL A 393 12.71 -16.88 26.63
CA VAL A 393 12.68 -17.12 28.09
C VAL A 393 12.67 -18.63 28.41
N PHE A 394 11.98 -19.46 27.61
CA PHE A 394 11.99 -20.92 27.77
C PHE A 394 13.32 -21.57 27.33
N GLY A 395 13.98 -21.03 26.30
CA GLY A 395 15.27 -21.50 25.82
C GLY A 395 16.42 -21.22 26.80
N ALA A 396 16.43 -20.04 27.43
CA ALA A 396 17.43 -19.70 28.44
C ALA A 396 17.34 -20.61 29.68
N LEU A 397 16.12 -20.98 30.11
CA LEU A 397 15.89 -21.88 31.25
C LEU A 397 16.38 -23.32 31.00
N LEU A 398 16.24 -23.84 29.78
CA LEU A 398 16.66 -25.21 29.40
C LEU A 398 18.18 -25.36 29.23
N ILE A 399 18.87 -24.30 28.80
CA ILE A 399 20.34 -24.31 28.67
C ILE A 399 20.99 -24.28 30.06
N SER A 400 20.46 -23.51 31.00
CA SER A 400 20.95 -23.50 32.39
C SER A 400 20.76 -24.84 33.12
N ALA A 401 19.69 -25.60 32.82
CA ALA A 401 19.48 -26.93 33.39
C ALA A 401 20.42 -28.00 32.79
N SER A 402 20.84 -27.83 31.52
CA SER A 402 21.67 -28.81 30.80
C SER A 402 23.16 -28.71 31.16
N VAL A 403 23.66 -27.51 31.48
CA VAL A 403 25.05 -27.31 31.91
C VAL A 403 25.32 -27.92 33.30
N VAL A 404 24.32 -27.92 34.19
CA VAL A 404 24.41 -28.55 35.51
C VAL A 404 24.43 -30.09 35.41
N GLY A 405 23.72 -30.68 34.45
CA GLY A 405 23.73 -32.13 34.20
C GLY A 405 24.96 -32.64 33.42
N PHE A 406 25.62 -31.79 32.63
CA PHE A 406 26.81 -32.19 31.86
C PHE A 406 28.08 -32.31 32.73
N ILE A 407 28.17 -31.54 33.82
CA ILE A 407 29.32 -31.61 34.75
C ILE A 407 29.26 -32.87 35.63
N THR A 408 28.08 -33.46 35.84
CA THR A 408 27.92 -34.64 36.72
C THR A 408 28.17 -35.99 36.05
N THR A 409 28.43 -36.06 34.73
CA THR A 409 28.36 -37.34 34.00
C THR A 409 29.54 -37.65 33.09
N PHE A 410 30.75 -37.21 33.44
CA PHE A 410 31.97 -37.76 32.85
C PHE A 410 32.48 -38.97 33.64
N GLY A 411 32.08 -40.16 33.19
CA GLY A 411 32.64 -41.44 33.61
C GLY A 411 32.54 -42.49 32.50
N SER A 412 33.68 -42.82 31.88
CA SER A 412 34.01 -43.98 31.03
C SER A 412 33.49 -44.09 29.57
N SER A 413 34.44 -43.80 28.65
CA SER A 413 34.91 -44.53 27.45
C SER A 413 34.00 -45.27 26.43
N SER A 414 34.38 -45.02 25.17
CA SER A 414 34.48 -45.92 23.98
C SER A 414 33.24 -46.29 23.16
N VAL A 415 32.84 -45.36 22.27
CA VAL A 415 32.24 -45.62 20.93
C VAL A 415 32.64 -44.53 19.90
N LEU A 416 33.01 -43.32 20.36
CA LEU A 416 33.28 -42.14 19.51
C LEU A 416 34.56 -42.18 18.65
N SER A 417 35.53 -43.06 18.90
CA SER A 417 36.80 -43.06 18.14
C SER A 417 36.69 -43.68 16.74
N ALA A 418 35.76 -44.62 16.53
CA ALA A 418 35.55 -45.25 15.22
C ALA A 418 34.86 -44.31 14.22
N TRP A 419 34.00 -43.41 14.71
CA TRP A 419 33.38 -42.36 13.90
C TRP A 419 34.38 -41.27 13.49
N GLY A 420 35.35 -40.96 14.36
CA GLY A 420 36.40 -39.99 14.07
C GLY A 420 37.33 -40.39 12.92
N PHE A 421 37.64 -41.68 12.78
CA PHE A 421 38.49 -42.18 11.69
C PHE A 421 37.76 -42.25 10.34
N ALA A 422 36.47 -42.61 10.33
CA ALA A 422 35.67 -42.61 9.10
C ALA A 422 35.40 -41.19 8.59
N LEU A 423 35.15 -40.23 9.50
CA LEU A 423 35.04 -38.80 9.17
C LEU A 423 36.35 -38.24 8.61
N GLY A 424 37.49 -38.61 9.20
CA GLY A 424 38.82 -38.17 8.74
C GLY A 424 39.19 -38.64 7.33
N LEU A 425 38.77 -39.84 6.93
CA LEU A 425 39.02 -40.37 5.58
C LEU A 425 38.09 -39.77 4.51
N SER A 426 36.83 -39.49 4.85
CA SER A 426 35.91 -38.80 3.92
C SER A 426 36.28 -37.33 3.67
N LEU A 427 36.92 -36.69 4.65
CA LEU A 427 37.46 -35.32 4.53
C LEU A 427 38.69 -35.30 3.60
N PHE A 428 39.50 -36.35 3.59
CA PHE A 428 40.69 -36.45 2.74
C PHE A 428 40.36 -36.70 1.25
N GLU A 429 39.32 -37.50 0.95
CA GLU A 429 38.87 -37.71 -0.43
C GLU A 429 38.19 -36.47 -1.03
N THR A 430 37.57 -35.62 -0.21
CA THR A 430 36.95 -34.37 -0.67
C THR A 430 37.94 -33.21 -0.85
N GLU A 431 39.05 -33.20 -0.11
CA GLU A 431 40.16 -32.25 -0.31
C GLU A 431 40.91 -32.46 -1.63
N PHE A 432 41.00 -33.68 -2.15
CA PHE A 432 41.73 -33.95 -3.40
C PHE A 432 40.95 -33.56 -4.67
N VAL A 433 39.62 -33.49 -4.60
CA VAL A 433 38.73 -33.17 -5.74
C VAL A 433 38.42 -31.67 -5.85
N PHE A 434 38.51 -30.90 -4.76
CA PHE A 434 38.10 -29.49 -4.69
C PHE A 434 39.19 -28.53 -4.21
N GLY A 435 40.42 -28.66 -4.75
CA GLY A 435 41.62 -27.93 -4.35
C GLY A 435 41.65 -26.39 -4.49
N ILE A 436 40.51 -25.69 -4.47
CA ILE A 436 40.43 -24.21 -4.47
C ILE A 436 39.51 -23.67 -3.34
N ALA A 437 38.80 -24.51 -2.58
CA ALA A 437 37.78 -24.06 -1.62
C ALA A 437 38.27 -23.70 -0.20
N SER A 438 39.58 -23.71 0.08
CA SER A 438 40.09 -23.63 1.46
C SER A 438 40.22 -22.22 2.04
N SER A 439 40.24 -21.15 1.22
CA SER A 439 40.35 -19.78 1.77
C SER A 439 39.01 -19.13 2.12
N LEU A 440 37.89 -19.61 1.56
CA LEU A 440 36.56 -19.05 1.84
C LEU A 440 35.88 -19.72 3.05
N ALA A 441 36.16 -21.01 3.28
CA ALA A 441 35.56 -21.78 4.38
C ALA A 441 36.06 -21.34 5.77
N ALA A 442 37.30 -20.84 5.87
CA ALA A 442 37.87 -20.37 7.12
C ALA A 442 37.41 -18.96 7.52
N ALA A 443 37.03 -18.10 6.55
CA ALA A 443 36.54 -16.75 6.82
C ALA A 443 35.03 -16.70 7.12
N ALA A 444 34.26 -17.68 6.63
CA ALA A 444 32.79 -17.67 6.69
C ALA A 444 32.19 -18.49 7.86
N GLY A 445 32.98 -18.93 8.85
CA GLY A 445 32.42 -19.60 10.05
C GLY A 445 31.56 -20.84 9.72
N ILE A 446 31.93 -21.62 8.70
CA ILE A 446 31.13 -22.72 8.14
C ILE A 446 31.16 -23.99 9.04
N SER A 447 31.87 -23.99 10.16
CA SER A 447 32.13 -25.21 10.94
C SER A 447 30.95 -25.80 11.71
N LEU A 448 29.74 -25.21 11.68
CA LEU A 448 28.58 -25.77 12.41
C LEU A 448 27.27 -25.92 11.61
N THR A 449 27.24 -25.59 10.31
CA THR A 449 26.02 -25.73 9.49
C THR A 449 26.02 -26.93 8.54
N PHE A 450 27.08 -27.75 8.53
CA PHE A 450 27.21 -28.90 7.63
C PHE A 450 26.39 -30.15 8.02
N PHE A 451 25.75 -30.19 9.20
CA PHE A 451 25.08 -31.39 9.72
C PHE A 451 23.55 -31.41 9.63
N ALA A 452 22.92 -30.44 8.97
CA ALA A 452 21.50 -30.52 8.68
C ALA A 452 21.29 -30.62 7.17
N GLY A 453 20.39 -31.49 6.71
CA GLY A 453 20.26 -31.92 5.32
C GLY A 453 19.94 -30.82 4.29
N PRO A 454 19.44 -31.15 3.09
CA PRO A 454 19.30 -30.22 1.96
C PRO A 454 18.60 -28.88 2.29
N ARG A 455 17.62 -28.90 3.20
CA ARG A 455 16.90 -27.71 3.68
C ARG A 455 17.74 -26.76 4.55
N ALA A 456 18.83 -27.22 5.14
CA ALA A 456 19.68 -26.39 5.99
C ALA A 456 20.73 -25.60 5.19
N MET A 457 21.19 -26.10 4.04
CA MET A 457 22.03 -25.33 3.12
C MET A 457 21.27 -24.13 2.52
N GLU A 458 20.01 -24.32 2.14
CA GLU A 458 19.11 -23.21 1.73
C GLU A 458 18.93 -22.17 2.85
N SER A 459 18.84 -22.63 4.10
CA SER A 459 18.74 -21.73 5.27
C SER A 459 20.06 -21.05 5.64
N GLY A 460 21.21 -21.67 5.33
CA GLY A 460 22.54 -21.15 5.67
C GLY A 460 23.02 -20.06 4.72
N GLY A 461 22.86 -20.26 3.41
CA GLY A 461 23.23 -19.27 2.39
C GLY A 461 22.42 -17.98 2.50
N ARG A 462 21.10 -18.10 2.70
CA ARG A 462 20.21 -16.95 2.87
C ARG A 462 20.40 -16.22 4.21
N LYS A 463 20.76 -16.93 5.28
CA LYS A 463 21.16 -16.30 6.55
C LYS A 463 22.49 -15.56 6.43
N GLY A 464 23.47 -16.11 5.71
CA GLY A 464 24.72 -15.43 5.41
C GLY A 464 24.50 -14.17 4.57
N LEU A 465 23.67 -14.25 3.53
CA LEU A 465 23.28 -13.09 2.73
C LEU A 465 22.56 -12.04 3.57
N SER A 466 21.57 -12.45 4.37
CA SER A 466 20.83 -11.55 5.27
C SER A 466 21.76 -10.80 6.22
N GLN A 467 22.74 -11.48 6.82
CA GLN A 467 23.73 -10.85 7.69
C GLN A 467 24.57 -9.81 6.94
N GLU A 468 25.14 -10.18 5.78
CA GLU A 468 25.93 -9.25 4.98
C GLU A 468 25.11 -8.02 4.56
N LEU A 469 23.83 -8.20 4.19
CA LEU A 469 22.94 -7.07 3.85
C LEU A 469 22.65 -6.15 5.05
N MET A 470 22.51 -6.71 6.27
CA MET A 470 22.36 -5.93 7.50
C MET A 470 23.65 -5.18 7.85
N ASP A 471 24.82 -5.82 7.70
CA ASP A 471 26.11 -5.20 7.94
C ASP A 471 26.36 -4.03 6.96
N ILE A 472 25.93 -4.16 5.71
CA ILE A 472 25.97 -3.07 4.71
C ILE A 472 25.04 -1.93 5.13
N LYS A 473 23.80 -2.24 5.54
CA LYS A 473 22.86 -1.23 6.03
C LYS A 473 23.46 -0.44 7.21
N GLU A 474 23.97 -1.13 8.22
CA GLU A 474 24.61 -0.50 9.39
C GLU A 474 25.85 0.29 8.98
N GLY A 475 26.61 -0.21 8.01
CA GLY A 475 27.77 0.47 7.44
C GLY A 475 27.43 1.77 6.70
N ILE A 476 26.28 1.86 6.03
CA ILE A 476 25.78 3.11 5.40
C ILE A 476 25.26 4.08 6.47
N GLU A 477 24.50 3.58 7.45
CA GLU A 477 23.90 4.41 8.51
C GLU A 477 24.97 5.08 9.39
N ASN A 478 26.11 4.41 9.58
CA ASN A 478 27.25 4.89 10.36
C ASN A 478 28.46 5.28 9.49
N TYR A 479 28.24 5.61 8.22
CA TYR A 479 29.33 5.89 7.28
C TYR A 479 30.05 7.22 7.59
N ASP A 480 31.20 7.13 8.25
CA ASP A 480 32.07 8.26 8.60
C ASP A 480 33.36 8.35 7.74
N GLU A 481 33.58 7.40 6.81
CA GLU A 481 34.77 7.38 5.96
C GLU A 481 34.64 8.31 4.75
N PRO A 482 35.67 9.10 4.38
CA PRO A 482 35.61 9.92 3.17
C PRO A 482 35.55 9.04 1.90
N PRO A 483 34.76 9.42 0.88
CA PRO A 483 34.65 8.63 -0.34
C PRO A 483 36.01 8.50 -1.02
N PRO A 484 36.46 7.28 -1.38
CA PRO A 484 37.73 7.09 -2.05
C PRO A 484 37.57 7.46 -3.54
N TYR A 485 37.72 8.75 -3.84
CA TYR A 485 37.82 9.34 -5.18
C TYR A 485 36.65 9.07 -6.18
N SER A 486 36.36 10.11 -6.95
CA SER A 486 35.28 10.20 -7.94
C SER A 486 35.32 9.06 -8.96
N VAL A 487 34.25 8.26 -8.99
CA VAL A 487 33.88 7.51 -10.20
C VAL A 487 33.60 8.55 -11.29
N THR A 488 34.51 8.71 -12.24
CA THR A 488 34.19 9.36 -13.52
C THR A 488 33.21 8.46 -14.25
N VAL A 489 31.92 8.76 -14.09
CA VAL A 489 30.87 8.28 -14.98
C VAL A 489 31.10 8.97 -16.32
N LEU A 490 31.67 8.24 -17.30
CA LEU A 490 31.63 8.68 -18.69
C LEU A 490 30.19 8.46 -19.17
N ASN A 491 29.56 9.57 -19.57
CA ASN A 491 28.17 9.67 -20.05
C ASN A 491 27.76 8.61 -21.07
#